data_AF-A0A1J4RK64-F1
#
_entry.id   AF-A0A1J4RK64-F1
#
_cell.length_a   1.000
_cell.length_b   1.000
_cell.length_c   1.000
_cell.angle_alpha   90.00
_cell.angle_beta   90.00
_cell.angle_gamma   90.00
#
_symmetry.space_group_name_H-M   'P 1'
#
loop_
_entity.id
_entity.type
_entity.pdbx_description
1 polymer ?
#
loop_
_entity_poly.entity_id
_entity_poly.type
_entity_poly.pdbx_seq_one_letter_code
_entity_poly.pdbx_strand_id
1 'polypeptide(L)'
;MVAKREMRARRDNNYDAVCFHCQQSVEKYLKAYLHKNGIDFPKTHNLIELHELCLPLDGSFEIQRDLLLELNQYGVRYRYPGLTAEKDDAKLALNRAKTLRSFLRMKLGLNE
;
A
#
# COMPACT_ATOMS: atom_id res chain seq x y z
N MET A 1 -1.70 -12.91 6.97
CA MET A 1 -1.96 -12.02 5.82
C MET A 1 -2.65 -12.84 4.74
N VAL A 2 -3.86 -12.45 4.32
CA VAL A 2 -4.64 -13.15 3.28
C VAL A 2 -3.84 -13.30 1.99
N ALA A 3 -2.97 -12.33 1.66
CA ALA A 3 -2.02 -12.40 0.55
C ALA A 3 -1.12 -13.66 0.56
N LYS A 4 -0.72 -14.17 1.72
CA LYS A 4 0.08 -15.43 1.81
C LYS A 4 -0.76 -16.68 1.50
N ARG A 5 -2.07 -16.61 1.71
CA ARG A 5 -3.02 -17.70 1.43
C ARG A 5 -3.35 -17.76 -0.05
N GLU A 6 -3.59 -16.60 -0.69
CA GLU A 6 -3.90 -16.51 -2.12
C GLU A 6 -2.71 -16.94 -3.00
N MET A 7 -1.46 -16.67 -2.58
CA MET A 7 -0.27 -17.21 -3.26
C MET A 7 -0.18 -18.75 -3.28
N ARG A 8 -0.98 -19.46 -2.48
CA ARG A 8 -1.01 -20.94 -2.41
C ARG A 8 -2.21 -21.56 -3.14
N ALA A 9 -3.15 -20.76 -3.65
CA ALA A 9 -4.30 -21.27 -4.41
C ALA A 9 -3.84 -21.68 -5.82
N ARG A 10 -3.82 -23.00 -6.08
CA ARG A 10 -3.30 -23.63 -7.31
C ARG A 10 -4.21 -23.47 -8.54
N ARG A 11 -5.13 -22.51 -8.57
CA ARG A 11 -6.04 -22.29 -9.71
C ARG A 11 -6.53 -20.84 -9.61
N ASP A 12 -6.20 -20.04 -10.61
CA ASP A 12 -6.35 -18.57 -10.69
C ASP A 12 -5.39 -17.78 -9.79
N ASN A 13 -4.19 -17.52 -10.32
CA ASN A 13 -3.30 -16.49 -9.77
C ASN A 13 -3.98 -15.13 -9.93
N ASN A 14 -4.76 -14.72 -8.93
CA ASN A 14 -5.38 -13.40 -8.89
C ASN A 14 -4.35 -12.35 -8.46
N TYR A 15 -3.40 -12.08 -9.36
CA TYR A 15 -2.37 -11.06 -9.18
C TYR A 15 -2.97 -9.66 -8.94
N ASP A 16 -4.14 -9.39 -9.50
CA ASP A 16 -4.91 -8.18 -9.24
C ASP A 16 -5.31 -8.08 -7.76
N ALA A 17 -5.80 -9.16 -7.16
CA ALA A 17 -6.11 -9.21 -5.73
C ALA A 17 -4.85 -9.01 -4.86
N VAL A 18 -3.70 -9.53 -5.28
CA VAL A 18 -2.42 -9.30 -4.56
C VAL A 18 -2.07 -7.82 -4.57
N CYS A 19 -2.07 -7.20 -5.75
CA CYS A 19 -1.81 -5.77 -5.93
C CYS A 19 -2.78 -4.91 -5.10
N PHE A 20 -4.08 -5.20 -5.19
CA PHE A 20 -5.13 -4.52 -4.44
C PHE A 20 -4.92 -4.61 -2.92
N HIS A 21 -4.66 -5.81 -2.39
CA HIS A 21 -4.43 -5.98 -0.97
C HIS A 21 -3.13 -5.33 -0.48
N CYS A 22 -2.10 -5.25 -1.32
CA CYS A 22 -0.87 -4.52 -1.01
C CYS A 22 -1.13 -3.02 -0.85
N GLN A 23 -1.83 -2.40 -1.80
CA GLN A 23 -2.23 -0.99 -1.72
C GLN A 23 -3.10 -0.74 -0.47
N GLN A 24 -4.13 -1.56 -0.27
CA GLN A 24 -5.07 -1.43 0.86
C GLN A 24 -4.41 -1.61 2.22
N SER A 25 -3.35 -2.43 2.30
CA SER A 25 -2.57 -2.59 3.53
C SER A 25 -1.82 -1.30 3.86
N VAL A 26 -1.12 -0.72 2.89
CA VAL A 26 -0.36 0.52 3.08
C VAL A 26 -1.30 1.69 3.41
N GLU A 27 -2.43 1.79 2.73
CA GLU A 27 -3.45 2.82 3.01
C GLU A 27 -3.89 2.82 4.48
N LYS A 28 -4.16 1.63 5.05
CA LYS A 28 -4.58 1.52 6.45
C LYS A 28 -3.49 1.93 7.42
N TYR A 29 -2.22 1.64 7.12
CA TYR A 29 -1.10 2.09 7.94
C TYR A 29 -0.90 3.61 7.89
N LEU A 30 -1.04 4.23 6.72
CA LEU A 30 -1.00 5.70 6.60
C LEU A 30 -2.11 6.35 7.42
N LYS A 31 -3.35 5.85 7.27
CA LYS A 31 -4.51 6.33 8.05
C LYS A 31 -4.31 6.13 9.55
N ALA A 32 -3.74 5.00 9.97
CA ALA A 32 -3.42 4.75 11.37
C ALA A 32 -2.37 5.75 11.90
N TYR A 33 -1.36 6.10 11.09
CA TYR A 33 -0.36 7.09 11.46
C TYR A 33 -0.98 8.49 11.59
N LEU A 34 -1.81 8.91 10.64
CA LEU A 34 -2.54 10.18 10.72
C LEU A 34 -3.46 10.23 11.94
N HIS A 35 -4.23 9.17 12.17
CA HIS A 35 -5.11 9.06 13.34
C HIS A 35 -4.35 9.12 14.66
N LYS A 36 -3.20 8.43 14.78
CA LYS A 36 -2.33 8.48 15.97
C LYS A 36 -1.85 9.91 16.28
N ASN A 37 -1.66 10.74 15.24
CA ASN A 37 -1.22 12.13 15.38
C ASN A 37 -2.40 13.12 15.43
N GLY A 38 -3.65 12.66 15.52
CA GLY A 38 -4.82 13.52 15.60
C GLY A 38 -5.13 14.27 14.31
N ILE A 39 -4.66 13.78 13.16
CA ILE A 39 -4.94 14.38 11.85
C ILE A 39 -6.13 13.68 11.19
N ASP A 40 -7.16 14.46 10.89
CA ASP A 40 -8.29 14.02 10.09
C ASP A 40 -7.88 13.82 8.62
N PHE A 41 -8.49 12.82 7.96
CA PHE A 41 -8.20 12.51 6.57
C PHE A 41 -9.49 12.22 5.78
N PRO A 42 -9.53 12.51 4.48
CA PRO A 42 -10.70 12.25 3.64
C PRO A 42 -10.94 10.75 3.45
N LYS A 43 -12.18 10.38 3.09
CA LYS A 43 -12.52 9.01 2.66
C LYS A 43 -11.98 8.74 1.25
N THR A 44 -10.66 8.65 1.13
CA THR A 44 -9.92 8.41 -0.11
C THR A 44 -9.15 7.09 -0.04
N HIS A 45 -8.91 6.50 -1.21
CA HIS A 45 -7.96 5.39 -1.41
C HIS A 45 -6.66 5.86 -2.06
N ASN A 46 -6.52 7.16 -2.31
CA ASN A 46 -5.33 7.73 -2.92
C ASN A 46 -4.19 7.77 -1.89
N LEU A 47 -3.14 6.98 -2.10
CA LEU A 47 -1.99 6.94 -1.21
C LEU A 47 -1.21 8.27 -1.19
N ILE A 48 -1.28 9.05 -2.28
CA ILE A 48 -0.57 10.32 -2.39
C ILE A 48 -1.26 11.40 -1.56
N GLU A 49 -2.60 11.46 -1.60
CA GLU A 49 -3.34 12.38 -0.73
C GLU A 49 -3.05 12.11 0.76
N LEU A 50 -2.97 10.84 1.17
CA LEU A 50 -2.63 10.48 2.54
C LEU A 50 -1.15 10.77 2.87
N HIS A 51 -0.25 10.60 1.90
CA HIS A 51 1.18 10.90 2.05
C HIS A 51 1.44 12.38 2.29
N GLU A 52 0.79 13.26 1.54
CA GLU A 52 0.92 14.71 1.69
C GLU A 52 0.48 15.18 3.08
N LEU A 53 -0.49 14.51 3.71
CA LEU A 53 -0.89 14.78 5.09
C LEU A 53 0.15 14.30 6.13
N CYS A 54 0.97 13.30 5.79
CA CYS A 54 2.02 12.80 6.67
C CYS A 54 3.30 13.67 6.64
N LEU A 55 3.59 14.35 5.52
CA LEU A 55 4.84 15.11 5.34
C LEU A 55 5.07 16.20 6.40
N PRO A 56 4.07 17.02 6.79
CA PRO A 56 4.26 18.03 7.84
C PRO A 56 4.52 17.43 9.22
N LEU A 57 4.11 16.19 9.46
CA LEU A 57 4.33 15.48 10.73
C LEU A 57 5.75 14.90 10.80
N ASP A 58 6.25 14.40 9.67
CA ASP A 58 7.54 13.72 9.58
C ASP A 58 8.09 13.73 8.14
N GLY A 59 9.14 14.53 7.92
CA GLY A 59 9.77 14.67 6.61
C GLY A 59 10.41 13.38 6.05
N SER A 60 10.62 12.34 6.86
CA SER A 60 11.14 11.05 6.35
C SER A 60 10.16 10.32 5.44
N PHE A 61 8.89 10.73 5.42
CA PHE A 61 7.91 10.24 4.45
C PHE A 61 8.25 10.63 3.01
N GLU A 62 9.02 11.70 2.78
CA GLU A 62 9.42 12.11 1.42
C GLU A 62 10.23 11.03 0.70
N ILE A 63 11.07 10.30 1.44
CA ILE A 63 11.87 9.18 0.93
C ILE A 63 10.97 8.05 0.38
N GLN A 64 9.73 7.97 0.84
CA GLN A 64 8.77 6.92 0.46
C GLN A 64 7.85 7.33 -0.70
N ARG A 65 7.96 8.57 -1.21
CA ARG A 65 7.07 9.13 -2.23
C ARG A 65 6.98 8.23 -3.47
N ASP A 66 8.12 7.83 -4.03
CA ASP A 66 8.17 7.01 -5.25
C ASP A 66 7.50 5.65 -5.04
N LEU A 67 7.74 5.00 -3.90
CA LEU A 67 7.12 3.70 -3.59
C LEU A 67 5.60 3.82 -3.42
N LEU A 68 5.12 4.94 -2.87
CA LEU A 68 3.70 5.21 -2.73
C LEU A 68 3.04 5.51 -4.08
N LEU A 69 3.70 6.26 -4.96
CA LEU A 69 3.26 6.50 -6.35
C LEU A 69 3.16 5.18 -7.12
N GLU A 70 4.20 4.36 -7.06
CA GLU A 70 4.24 3.04 -7.69
C GLU A 70 3.14 2.11 -7.15
N LEU A 71 2.81 2.18 -5.86
CA LEU A 71 1.76 1.33 -5.29
C LEU A 71 0.35 1.86 -5.56
N ASN A 72 0.19 3.18 -5.69
CA ASN A 72 -1.10 3.84 -5.94
C ASN A 72 -1.66 3.49 -7.31
N GLN A 73 -0.81 3.41 -8.35
CA GLN A 73 -1.21 3.00 -9.69
C GLN A 73 -1.84 1.60 -9.72
N TYR A 74 -1.40 0.70 -8.85
CA TYR A 74 -1.94 -0.67 -8.76
C TYR A 74 -3.34 -0.71 -8.13
N GLY A 75 -3.75 0.31 -7.36
CA GLY A 75 -5.12 0.40 -6.84
C GLY A 75 -6.16 0.82 -7.88
N VAL A 76 -5.72 1.43 -8.99
CA VAL A 76 -6.58 2.04 -10.01
C VAL A 76 -6.52 1.30 -11.35
N ARG A 77 -5.33 0.85 -11.80
CA ARG A 77 -5.13 0.26 -13.12
C ARG A 77 -5.92 -1.03 -13.39
N TYR A 78 -6.16 -1.85 -12.37
CA TYR A 78 -6.74 -3.19 -12.57
C TYR A 78 -8.27 -3.26 -12.38
N ARG A 79 -8.94 -2.09 -12.36
CA ARG A 79 -10.42 -2.00 -12.34
C ARG A 79 -11.04 -1.84 -13.73
N TYR A 80 -10.24 -1.78 -14.79
CA TYR A 80 -10.73 -1.74 -16.17
C TYR A 80 -10.64 -3.12 -16.84
N PRO A 81 -11.74 -3.65 -17.41
CA PRO A 81 -11.71 -4.92 -18.12
C PRO A 81 -10.74 -4.85 -19.31
N GLY A 82 -9.70 -5.69 -19.30
CA GLY A 82 -8.68 -5.78 -20.37
C GLY A 82 -7.23 -5.66 -19.91
N LEU A 83 -6.96 -5.19 -18.68
CA LEU A 83 -5.62 -5.08 -18.09
C LEU A 83 -5.55 -5.93 -16.82
N THR A 84 -4.90 -7.09 -16.89
CA THR A 84 -4.64 -7.97 -15.73
C THR A 84 -3.21 -7.81 -15.27
N ALA A 85 -2.98 -7.73 -13.95
CA ALA A 85 -1.64 -7.73 -13.39
C ALA A 85 -0.89 -9.01 -13.76
N GLU A 86 0.37 -8.86 -14.13
CA GLU A 86 1.24 -10.00 -14.35
C GLU A 86 1.89 -10.47 -13.04
N LYS A 87 2.52 -11.64 -13.08
CA LYS A 87 3.24 -12.19 -11.93
C LYS A 87 4.29 -11.23 -11.38
N ASP A 88 4.95 -10.47 -12.25
CA ASP A 88 6.01 -9.55 -11.87
C ASP A 88 5.46 -8.26 -11.25
N ASP A 89 4.29 -7.79 -11.71
CA ASP A 89 3.56 -6.69 -11.03
C ASP A 89 3.22 -7.07 -9.60
N ALA A 90 2.65 -8.26 -9.39
CA ALA A 90 2.29 -8.74 -8.05
C ALA A 90 3.49 -8.89 -7.12
N LYS A 91 4.64 -9.37 -7.64
CA LYS A 91 5.88 -9.43 -6.87
C LYS A 91 6.38 -8.03 -6.52
N LEU A 92 6.35 -7.10 -7.48
CA LEU A 92 6.82 -5.74 -7.28
C LEU A 92 5.95 -5.04 -6.23
N ALA A 93 4.62 -5.09 -6.37
CA ALA A 93 3.66 -4.56 -5.41
C ALA A 93 3.88 -5.14 -4.00
N LEU A 94 4.10 -6.46 -3.90
CA LEU A 94 4.39 -7.12 -2.62
C LEU A 94 5.70 -6.61 -1.99
N ASN A 95 6.76 -6.45 -2.79
CA ASN A 95 8.04 -5.94 -2.30
C ASN A 95 7.92 -4.48 -1.84
N ARG A 96 7.21 -3.62 -2.60
CA ARG A 96 6.96 -2.23 -2.19
C ARG A 96 6.16 -2.15 -0.91
N ALA A 97 5.08 -2.92 -0.81
CA ALA A 97 4.25 -2.97 0.39
C ALA A 97 5.01 -3.49 1.61
N LYS A 98 5.97 -4.41 1.46
CA LYS A 98 6.84 -4.85 2.57
C LYS A 98 7.73 -3.72 3.07
N THR A 99 8.41 -2.99 2.18
CA THR A 99 9.27 -1.85 2.54
C THR A 99 8.45 -0.78 3.27
N LEU A 100 7.32 -0.38 2.68
CA LEU A 100 6.42 0.61 3.27
C LEU A 100 5.84 0.15 4.61
N ARG A 101 5.46 -1.13 4.73
CA ARG A 101 4.99 -1.69 6.01
C ARG A 101 6.05 -1.61 7.10
N SER A 102 7.31 -1.93 6.78
CA SER A 102 8.40 -1.85 7.75
C SER A 102 8.58 -0.42 8.26
N PHE A 103 8.66 0.54 7.33
CA PHE A 103 8.73 1.97 7.64
C PHE A 103 7.54 2.44 8.49
N LEU A 104 6.30 2.14 8.08
CA LEU A 104 5.10 2.60 8.78
C LEU A 104 4.95 1.98 10.17
N ARG A 105 5.35 0.72 10.34
CA ARG A 105 5.34 0.08 11.67
C ARG A 105 6.34 0.73 12.62
N MET A 106 7.53 1.07 12.13
CA MET A 106 8.50 1.85 12.90
C MET A 106 7.89 3.18 13.36
N LYS A 107 7.23 3.93 12.45
CA LYS A 107 6.55 5.19 12.80
C LYS A 107 5.40 5.03 13.79
N LEU A 108 4.72 3.89 13.75
CA LEU A 108 3.67 3.56 14.71
C LEU A 108 4.20 3.05 16.05
N GLY A 109 5.47 2.69 16.16
CA GLY A 109 6.05 2.07 17.36
C GLY A 109 5.67 0.60 17.50
N LEU A 110 5.37 -0.08 16.39
CA LEU A 110 5.03 -1.50 16.36
C LEU A 110 6.30 -2.30 16.02
N ASN A 111 6.88 -2.98 17.00
CA ASN A 111 8.00 -3.92 16.76
C ASN A 111 7.52 -5.10 15.89
N GLU A 112 8.44 -5.71 15.14
CA GLU A 112 8.16 -6.63 14.01
C GLU A 112 7.07 -7.68 14.25
#